data_AF-A0A453NR24-F1
#
_entry.id   AF-A0A453NR24-F1
#
_cell.length_a   1.000
_cell.length_b   1.000
_cell.length_c   1.000
_cell.angle_alpha   90.00
_cell.angle_beta   90.00
_cell.angle_gamma   90.00
#
_symmetry.space_group_name_H-M   'P 1'
#
loop_
_entity.id
_entity.type
_entity.pdbx_description
1 polymer ?
#
loop_
_entity_poly.entity_id
_entity_poly.type
_entity_poly.pdbx_seq_one_letter_code
_entity_poly.pdbx_strand_id
1 'polypeptide(L)' 'EKQNEASMENTEDLHRQVDLEMQELSWRVHQGCHGINRETRQTFLNVVKSFYYSAHCSPETVDSHIAKVIFQDVI' A
#
# COMPACT_ATOMS: atom_id res chain seq x y z
N GLU A 1 -7.72 23.36 -22.39
CA GLU A 1 -8.07 21.93 -22.18
C GLU A 1 -6.85 20.99 -22.12
N LYS A 2 -5.68 21.31 -22.71
CA LYS A 2 -4.51 20.39 -22.71
C LYS A 2 -3.74 20.21 -21.39
N GLN A 3 -4.02 21.01 -20.37
CA GLN A 3 -3.24 21.02 -19.11
C GLN A 3 -3.80 20.09 -18.04
N ASN A 4 -5.07 19.68 -18.17
CA ASN A 4 -5.73 18.80 -17.20
C ASN A 4 -5.49 17.32 -17.54
N GLU A 5 -5.39 16.95 -18.82
CA GLU A 5 -5.11 15.58 -19.27
C GLU A 5 -3.69 15.11 -18.90
N ALA A 6 -2.68 15.96 -19.05
CA ALA A 6 -1.30 15.64 -18.68
C ALA A 6 -1.11 15.41 -17.16
N SER A 7 -1.96 16.03 -16.33
CA SER A 7 -1.93 15.84 -14.87
C SER A 7 -2.57 14.52 -14.44
N MET A 8 -3.55 14.02 -15.20
CA MET A 8 -4.23 12.76 -14.93
C MET A 8 -3.38 11.56 -15.37
N GLU A 9 -2.75 11.64 -16.53
CA GLU A 9 -1.86 10.60 -17.08
C GLU A 9 -0.65 10.32 -16.16
N ASN A 10 -0.10 11.37 -15.52
CA ASN A 10 1.00 11.22 -14.56
C ASN A 10 0.58 10.47 -13.29
N THR A 11 -0.65 10.68 -12.83
CA THR A 11 -1.17 10.06 -11.60
C THR A 11 -1.49 8.58 -11.82
N GLU A 12 -2.00 8.22 -13.01
CA GLU A 12 -2.26 6.84 -13.38
C GLU A 12 -0.97 6.03 -13.56
N ASP A 13 0.07 6.63 -14.15
CA ASP A 13 1.38 5.98 -14.30
C ASP A 13 2.06 5.75 -12.93
N LEU A 14 1.92 6.72 -12.02
CA LEU A 14 2.40 6.59 -10.64
C LEU A 14 1.69 5.45 -9.89
N HIS A 15 0.36 5.35 -10.03
CA HIS A 15 -0.42 4.29 -9.41
C HIS A 15 0.01 2.91 -9.94
N ARG A 16 0.18 2.79 -11.26
CA ARG A 16 0.67 1.56 -11.90
C ARG A 16 2.08 1.20 -11.42
N GLN A 17 2.95 2.19 -11.24
CA GLN A 17 4.29 1.96 -10.72
C GLN A 17 4.25 1.44 -9.28
N VAL A 18 3.43 2.05 -8.41
CA VAL A 18 3.22 1.57 -7.04
C VAL A 18 2.73 0.13 -7.04
N ASP A 19 1.72 -0.22 -7.85
CA ASP A 19 1.22 -1.60 -7.95
C ASP A 19 2.31 -2.60 -8.35
N LEU A 20 3.16 -2.26 -9.33
CA LEU A 20 4.25 -3.12 -9.81
C LEU A 20 5.33 -3.32 -8.74
N GLU A 21 5.78 -2.24 -8.09
CA GLU A 21 6.76 -2.31 -7.00
C GLU A 21 6.23 -3.12 -5.81
N MET A 22 4.94 -2.98 -5.51
CA MET A 22 4.26 -3.73 -4.44
C MET A 22 4.18 -5.23 -4.76
N GLN A 23 3.86 -5.60 -6.00
CA GLN A 23 3.88 -7.00 -6.46
C GLN A 23 5.28 -7.60 -6.36
N GLU A 24 6.29 -6.87 -6.83
CA GLU A 24 7.68 -7.32 -6.78
C GLU A 24 8.14 -7.54 -5.33
N LEU A 25 7.86 -6.59 -4.43
CA LEU A 25 8.25 -6.74 -3.04
C LEU A 25 7.53 -7.92 -2.36
N SER A 26 6.23 -8.08 -2.61
CA SER A 26 5.45 -9.21 -2.09
C SER A 26 6.06 -10.55 -2.52
N TRP A 27 6.42 -10.66 -3.80
CA TRP A 27 7.10 -11.83 -4.34
C TRP A 27 8.46 -12.07 -3.67
N ARG A 28 9.29 -11.02 -3.51
CA ARG A 28 10.61 -11.13 -2.86
C ARG A 28 10.51 -11.53 -1.38
N VAL A 29 9.51 -11.03 -0.66
CA VAL A 29 9.23 -11.41 0.73
C VAL A 29 8.81 -12.90 0.80
N HIS A 30 8.00 -13.35 -0.15
CA HIS A 30 7.44 -14.71 -0.17
C HIS A 30 8.45 -15.78 -0.62
N GLN A 31 9.24 -15.50 -1.66
CA GLN A 31 10.28 -16.41 -2.19
C GLN A 31 11.39 -16.74 -1.19
N GLY A 32 11.44 -16.02 -0.07
CA GLY A 32 12.43 -16.24 0.97
C GLY A 32 13.78 -15.69 0.56
N CYS A 33 14.04 -14.42 0.89
CA CYS A 33 15.40 -13.90 0.83
C CYS A 33 16.26 -14.67 1.84
N HIS A 34 17.19 -15.50 1.34
CA HIS A 34 18.04 -16.38 2.14
C HIS A 34 18.95 -15.64 3.15
N GLY A 35 19.04 -14.31 3.07
CA GLY A 35 19.78 -13.46 4.02
C GLY A 35 18.93 -12.63 4.98
N ILE A 36 17.60 -12.64 4.83
CA ILE A 36 16.70 -11.81 5.67
C ILE A 36 15.82 -12.72 6.50
N ASN A 37 15.85 -12.54 7.82
CA ASN A 37 15.01 -13.29 8.73
C ASN A 37 13.52 -13.00 8.46
N ARG A 38 12.65 -13.94 8.86
CA ARG A 38 11.21 -13.87 8.59
C ARG A 38 10.55 -12.62 9.18
N GLU A 39 10.96 -12.18 10.37
CA GLU A 39 10.39 -11.00 11.03
C GLU A 39 10.70 -9.73 10.25
N THR A 40 11.95 -9.52 9.85
CA THR A 40 12.36 -8.39 9.02
C THR A 40 11.60 -8.38 7.70
N ARG A 41 11.43 -9.53 7.02
CA ARG A 41 10.61 -9.61 5.81
C ARG A 41 9.14 -9.21 6.06
N GLN A 42 8.58 -9.63 7.19
CA GLN A 42 7.22 -9.27 7.57
C GLN A 42 7.09 -7.77 7.87
N THR A 43 8.07 -7.15 8.51
CA THR A 43 8.12 -5.71 8.75
C THR A 43 8.08 -4.93 7.44
N PHE A 44 8.93 -5.29 6.47
CA PHE A 44 8.90 -4.67 5.14
C PHE A 44 7.53 -4.80 4.47
N LEU A 45 6.93 -5.99 4.53
CA LEU A 45 5.60 -6.21 3.96
C LEU A 45 4.50 -5.38 4.65
N ASN A 46 4.56 -5.22 5.97
CA ASN A 46 3.60 -4.41 6.73
C ASN A 46 3.71 -2.92 6.37
N VAL A 47 4.94 -2.39 6.26
CA VAL A 47 5.18 -1.00 5.83
C VAL A 47 4.56 -0.78 4.45
N VAL A 48 4.89 -1.62 3.49
CA VAL A 48 4.37 -1.54 2.12
C VAL A 48 2.87 -1.65 2.04
N LYS A 49 2.24 -2.58 2.77
CA LYS A 49 0.78 -2.66 2.86
C LYS A 49 0.16 -1.39 3.43
N SER A 50 0.80 -0.74 4.40
CA SER A 50 0.27 0.50 4.99
C SER A 50 0.31 1.67 4.00
N PHE A 51 1.40 1.84 3.24
CA PHE A 51 1.49 2.84 2.17
C PHE A 51 0.50 2.56 1.05
N TYR A 52 0.39 1.31 0.61
CA TYR A 52 -0.58 0.89 -0.39
C TYR A 52 -2.01 1.23 0.04
N TYR A 53 -2.37 0.85 1.26
CA TYR A 53 -3.68 1.16 1.81
C TYR A 53 -3.93 2.67 1.83
N SER A 54 -2.97 3.48 2.29
CA SER A 54 -3.11 4.94 2.32
C SER A 54 -3.20 5.60 0.94
N ALA A 55 -2.57 5.02 -0.09
CA ALA A 55 -2.60 5.57 -1.44
C ALA A 55 -3.87 5.21 -2.22
N HIS A 56 -4.52 4.08 -1.87
CA HIS A 56 -5.70 3.57 -2.57
C HIS A 56 -7.02 3.79 -1.80
N CYS A 57 -6.98 4.06 -0.50
CA CYS A 57 -8.17 4.36 0.29
C CYS A 57 -8.37 5.87 0.43
N SER A 58 -9.62 6.31 0.35
CA SER A 58 -9.96 7.71 0.61
C SER A 58 -9.74 8.04 2.09
N PRO A 59 -9.46 9.31 2.45
CA PRO A 59 -9.31 9.73 3.83
C PRO A 59 -10.51 9.32 4.71
N GLU A 60 -11.73 9.42 4.19
CA GLU A 60 -12.95 9.02 4.90
C GLU A 60 -12.99 7.51 5.18
N THR A 61 -12.48 6.70 4.26
CA THR A 61 -12.37 5.24 4.43
C THR A 61 -11.35 4.91 5.52
N VAL A 62 -10.21 5.61 5.53
CA VAL A 62 -9.17 5.45 6.54
C VAL A 62 -9.71 5.81 7.92
N ASP A 63 -10.37 6.96 8.07
CA ASP A 63 -10.95 7.41 9.34
C ASP A 63 -12.02 6.45 9.86
N SER A 64 -12.90 5.96 8.97
CA SER A 64 -13.91 4.96 9.30
C SER A 64 -13.29 3.65 9.78
N HIS A 65 -12.22 3.19 9.11
CA HIS A 65 -11.49 2.00 9.52
C HIS A 65 -10.77 2.19 10.86
N ILE A 66 -10.14 3.34 11.11
CA ILE A 66 -9.54 3.67 12.41
C ILE A 66 -10.61 3.62 13.50
N ALA A 67 -11.75 4.26 13.26
CA ALA A 67 -12.85 4.29 14.21
C ALA A 67 -13.32 2.88 14.59
N LYS A 68 -13.52 2.03 13.59
CA LYS A 68 -13.98 0.66 13.77
C LYS A 68 -12.94 -0.27 14.40
N VAL A 69 -11.67 -0.16 14.03
CA VAL A 69 -10.64 -1.11 14.48
C VAL A 69 -10.06 -0.74 15.84
N ILE A 70 -9.96 0.55 16.15
CA ILE A 70 -9.30 1.02 17.38
C ILE A 70 -10.30 1.31 18.50
N PHE A 71 -11.49 1.83 18.17
CA PHE A 71 -12.42 2.35 19.18
C PHE A 71 -13.73 1.56 19.32
N GLN A 72 -14.01 0.58 18.46
CA GLN A 72 -15.17 -0.28 18.61
C GLN A 72 -14.76 -1.63 19.16
N ASP A 73 -15.45 -2.08 20.21
CA ASP A 73 -15.24 -3.40 20.79
C ASP A 73 -15.70 -4.50 19.83
N VAL A 74 -14.95 -5.60 19.81
CA VAL A 74 -15.36 -6.84 19.14
C VAL A 74 -16.24 -7.62 20.12
N ILE A 75 -17.55 -7.68 19.83
CA ILE A 75 -18.54 -8.42 20.62
C ILE A 75 -18.51 -9.91 20.25
#